data_AF-A0A238KXJ3-F1
#
_entry.id   AF-A0A238KXJ3-F1
#
_cell.length_a   1.000
_cell.length_b   1.000
_cell.length_c   1.000
_cell.angle_alpha   90.00
_cell.angle_beta   90.00
_cell.angle_gamma   90.00
#
_symmetry.space_group_name_H-M   'P 1'
#
loop_
_entity.id
_entity.type
_entity.pdbx_description
1 polymer ?
#
loop_
_entity_poly.entity_id
_entity_poly.type
_entity_poly.pdbx_seq_one_letter_code
_entity_poly.pdbx_strand_id
1 'polypeptide(L)'
;MAAEYVLGLLPPAQRSAFESVLLSDQDLQQDVAAWRQYFSTFAEDFKDRTPPPQLINRIESKLSVVPRTALWKQVLPYVIGAALGSVLTWIAVSSGVMPVH
;
A
#
# COMPACT_ATOMS: atom_id res chain seq x y z
N MET A 1 -7.44 -12.07 -32.02
CA MET A 1 -6.70 -10.94 -31.40
C MET A 1 -7.24 -10.56 -30.04
N ALA A 2 -8.45 -10.00 -29.88
CA ALA A 2 -8.96 -9.57 -28.56
C ALA A 2 -9.01 -10.71 -27.52
N ALA A 3 -9.51 -11.89 -27.89
CA ALA A 3 -9.49 -13.08 -27.03
C ALA A 3 -8.07 -13.48 -26.58
N GLU A 4 -7.11 -13.49 -27.52
CA GLU A 4 -5.71 -13.84 -27.26
C GLU A 4 -5.02 -12.79 -26.37
N TYR A 5 -5.37 -11.51 -26.54
CA TYR A 5 -4.94 -10.44 -25.66
C TYR A 5 -5.44 -10.67 -24.23
N VAL A 6 -6.74 -10.96 -24.06
CA VAL A 6 -7.35 -11.21 -22.74
C VAL A 6 -6.75 -12.43 -22.05
N LEU A 7 -6.47 -13.50 -22.79
CA LEU A 7 -5.79 -14.69 -22.27
C LEU A 7 -4.27 -14.50 -22.08
N GLY A 8 -3.72 -13.35 -22.48
CA GLY A 8 -2.29 -13.06 -22.37
C GLY A 8 -1.40 -13.84 -23.33
N LEU A 9 -1.96 -14.42 -24.40
CA LEU A 9 -1.26 -15.28 -25.36
C LEU A 9 -0.46 -14.49 -26.41
N LEU A 10 -0.68 -13.18 -26.52
CA LEU A 10 0.06 -12.36 -27.48
C LEU A 10 1.56 -12.24 -27.12
N PRO A 11 2.47 -12.40 -28.11
CA PRO A 11 3.87 -12.07 -27.94
C PRO A 11 4.06 -10.61 -27.53
N PRO A 12 5.16 -10.25 -26.82
CA PRO A 12 5.35 -8.89 -26.28
C PRO A 12 5.17 -7.77 -27.31
N ALA A 13 5.77 -7.91 -28.50
CA ALA A 13 5.67 -6.89 -29.55
C ALA A 13 4.24 -6.70 -30.07
N GLN A 14 3.49 -7.80 -30.24
CA GLN A 14 2.10 -7.74 -30.67
C GLN A 14 1.19 -7.17 -29.58
N ARG A 15 1.46 -7.51 -28.30
CA ARG A 15 0.72 -6.96 -27.17
C ARG A 15 0.83 -5.44 -27.12
N SER A 16 2.04 -4.89 -27.25
CA SER A 16 2.24 -3.44 -27.22
C SER A 16 1.57 -2.71 -28.40
N ALA A 17 1.62 -3.30 -29.60
CA ALA A 17 0.92 -2.76 -30.76
C ALA A 17 -0.62 -2.87 -30.62
N PHE A 18 -1.11 -3.93 -29.99
CA PHE A 18 -2.53 -4.08 -29.70
C PHE A 18 -2.99 -3.05 -28.67
N GLU A 19 -2.21 -2.83 -27.61
CA GLU A 19 -2.50 -1.86 -26.56
C GLU A 19 -2.53 -0.42 -27.08
N SER A 20 -1.66 -0.05 -28.02
CA SER A 20 -1.70 1.30 -28.59
C SER A 20 -2.98 1.58 -29.37
N VAL A 21 -3.51 0.59 -30.10
CA VAL A 21 -4.79 0.70 -30.82
C VAL A 21 -5.97 0.71 -29.84
N LEU A 22 -5.91 -0.15 -28.81
CA LEU A 22 -6.95 -0.27 -27.79
C LEU A 22 -7.26 1.05 -27.08
N LEU A 23 -6.29 1.96 -26.94
CA LEU A 23 -6.48 3.26 -26.29
C LEU A 23 -7.48 4.17 -27.03
N SER A 24 -7.62 4.02 -28.34
CA SER A 24 -8.44 4.90 -29.18
C SER A 24 -9.63 4.23 -29.85
N ASP A 25 -9.64 2.89 -29.93
CA ASP A 25 -10.67 2.12 -30.62
C ASP A 25 -11.74 1.63 -29.64
N GLN A 26 -12.94 2.22 -29.71
CA GLN A 26 -14.05 1.90 -28.81
C GLN A 26 -14.64 0.50 -29.09
N ASP A 27 -14.70 0.07 -30.34
CA ASP A 27 -15.25 -1.24 -30.69
C ASP A 27 -14.30 -2.34 -30.18
N LEU A 28 -12.98 -2.13 -30.32
CA LEU A 28 -11.99 -3.04 -29.78
C LEU A 28 -12.03 -3.11 -28.24
N GLN A 29 -12.32 -1.99 -27.56
CA GLN A 29 -12.54 -1.99 -26.10
C GLN A 29 -13.76 -2.81 -25.71
N GLN A 30 -14.85 -2.74 -26.49
CA GLN A 30 -16.06 -3.54 -26.27
C GLN A 30 -15.78 -5.03 -26.49
N ASP A 31 -15.04 -5.39 -27.53
CA ASP A 31 -14.62 -6.77 -27.79
C ASP A 31 -13.80 -7.34 -26.62
N VAL A 32 -12.81 -6.58 -26.13
CA VAL A 32 -12.00 -6.97 -24.97
C VAL A 32 -12.87 -7.14 -23.72
N ALA A 33 -13.85 -6.25 -23.50
CA ALA A 33 -14.78 -6.36 -22.39
C ALA A 33 -15.67 -7.62 -22.49
N ALA A 34 -16.20 -7.91 -23.68
CA ALA A 34 -17.01 -9.10 -23.95
C ALA A 34 -16.22 -10.38 -23.69
N TRP A 35 -14.97 -10.46 -24.17
CA TRP A 35 -14.10 -11.62 -23.92
C TRP A 35 -13.75 -11.79 -22.45
N ARG A 36 -13.49 -10.69 -21.71
CA ARG A 36 -13.26 -10.74 -20.25
C ARG A 36 -14.48 -11.28 -19.52
N GLN A 37 -15.68 -10.83 -19.89
CA GLN A 37 -16.92 -11.31 -19.29
C GLN A 37 -17.19 -12.78 -19.64
N TYR A 38 -16.87 -13.20 -20.87
CA TYR A 38 -17.01 -14.60 -21.25
C TYR A 38 -16.07 -15.50 -20.44
N PHE A 39 -14.79 -15.15 -20.33
CA PHE A 39 -13.83 -15.97 -19.59
C PHE A 39 -14.01 -15.95 -18.08
N SER A 40 -14.63 -14.92 -17.50
CA SER A 40 -14.93 -14.90 -16.06
C SER A 40 -15.92 -16.00 -15.68
N THR A 41 -16.82 -16.40 -16.58
CA THR A 41 -17.76 -17.52 -16.35
C THR A 41 -17.04 -18.84 -16.09
N PHE A 42 -15.83 -19.03 -16.63
CA PHE A 42 -15.06 -20.26 -16.41
C PHE A 42 -14.56 -20.38 -14.97
N ALA A 43 -14.50 -19.26 -14.25
CA ALA A 43 -14.05 -19.24 -12.88
C ALA A 43 -15.10 -19.75 -11.88
N GLU A 44 -16.36 -19.84 -12.29
CA GLU A 44 -17.47 -20.29 -11.45
C GLU A 44 -17.28 -21.75 -10.99
N ASP A 45 -16.63 -22.58 -11.81
CA ASP A 45 -16.39 -24.00 -11.51
C ASP A 45 -15.09 -24.25 -10.73
N PHE A 46 -14.28 -23.22 -10.44
CA PHE A 46 -13.05 -23.41 -9.68
C PHE A 46 -13.31 -23.57 -8.19
N LYS A 47 -12.69 -24.59 -7.60
CA LYS A 47 -12.74 -24.79 -6.15
C LYS A 47 -11.97 -23.68 -5.44
N ASP A 48 -12.62 -23.03 -4.49
CA ASP A 48 -11.99 -22.07 -3.59
C ASP A 48 -10.77 -22.65 -2.87
N ARG A 49 -9.66 -21.89 -2.90
CA ARG A 49 -8.41 -22.21 -2.21
C ARG A 49 -8.06 -21.05 -1.29
N THR A 50 -7.98 -21.31 0.01
CA THR A 50 -7.56 -20.30 0.98
C THR A 50 -6.09 -19.91 0.75
N PRO A 51 -5.79 -18.65 0.44
CA PRO A 51 -4.41 -18.20 0.30
C PRO A 51 -3.72 -18.12 1.67
N PRO A 52 -2.37 -18.12 1.72
CA PRO A 52 -1.65 -17.91 2.97
C PRO A 52 -2.03 -16.57 3.62
N PRO A 53 -2.27 -16.52 4.94
CA PRO A 53 -2.82 -15.33 5.61
C PRO A 53 -1.88 -14.10 5.52
N GLN A 54 -0.60 -14.32 5.26
CA GLN A 54 0.41 -13.26 5.16
C GLN A 54 0.43 -12.60 3.77
N LEU A 55 -0.25 -13.17 2.77
CA LEU A 55 -0.16 -12.73 1.38
C LEU A 55 -0.67 -11.29 1.21
N ILE A 56 -1.77 -10.95 1.88
CA ILE A 56 -2.35 -9.60 1.81
C ILE A 56 -1.40 -8.54 2.40
N ASN A 57 -0.82 -8.83 3.57
CA ASN A 57 0.18 -7.96 4.20
C ASN A 57 1.41 -7.74 3.31
N ARG A 58 1.83 -8.78 2.58
CA ARG A 58 2.96 -8.69 1.64
C ARG A 58 2.60 -7.81 0.44
N ILE A 59 1.39 -7.96 -0.11
CA ILE A 59 0.89 -7.11 -1.20
C ILE A 59 0.82 -5.64 -0.76
N GLU A 60 0.22 -5.37 0.39
CA GLU A 60 0.13 -4.02 0.96
C GLU A 60 1.51 -3.38 1.18
N SER A 61 2.48 -4.14 1.67
CA SER A 61 3.85 -3.64 1.88
C SER A 61 4.57 -3.25 0.58
N LYS A 62 4.24 -3.91 -0.55
CA LYS A 62 4.81 -3.58 -1.86
C LYS A 62 4.12 -2.39 -2.52
N LEU A 63 2.83 -2.18 -2.24
CA LEU A 63 2.04 -1.06 -2.74
C LEU A 63 2.20 0.21 -1.90
N SER A 64 2.45 0.08 -0.60
CA SER A 64 2.62 1.22 0.31
C SER A 64 3.94 1.93 0.07
N VAL A 65 3.87 3.09 -0.58
CA VAL A 65 4.96 4.09 -0.64
C VAL A 65 5.10 4.84 0.71
N VAL A 66 4.14 4.69 1.63
CA VAL A 66 4.18 5.34 2.95
C VAL A 66 4.95 4.47 3.95
N PRO A 67 6.06 4.96 4.54
CA PRO A 67 6.77 4.22 5.56
C PRO A 67 5.83 4.04 6.75
N ARG A 68 5.66 2.79 7.20
CA ARG A 68 5.09 2.48 8.51
C ARG A 68 6.03 3.07 9.56
N THR A 69 5.86 4.35 9.89
CA THR A 69 6.58 4.97 10.99
C THR A 69 6.20 4.20 12.24
N ALA A 70 7.17 3.48 12.80
CA ALA A 70 6.97 2.71 14.01
C ALA A 70 6.35 3.64 15.07
N LEU A 71 5.19 3.28 15.60
CA LEU A 71 4.44 4.07 16.58
C LEU A 71 5.34 4.56 17.73
N TRP A 72 6.37 3.79 18.08
CA TRP A 72 7.39 4.17 19.06
C TRP A 72 8.18 5.45 18.71
N LYS A 73 8.45 5.73 17.42
CA LYS A 73 9.05 7.00 16.96
C LYS A 73 8.11 8.20 17.16
N GLN A 74 6.80 7.97 17.25
CA GLN A 74 5.81 9.03 17.51
C GLN A 74 5.71 9.37 19.00
N VAL A 75 6.00 8.42 19.90
CA VAL A 75 5.98 8.64 21.36
C VAL A 75 7.31 9.18 21.89
N LEU A 76 8.42 8.90 21.20
CA LEU A 76 9.77 9.36 21.57
C LEU A 76 9.88 10.87 21.87
N PRO A 77 9.31 11.81 21.08
CA PRO A 77 9.41 13.25 21.40
C PRO A 77 8.70 13.63 22.71
N TYR A 78 7.63 12.93 23.10
CA TYR A 78 6.93 13.19 24.37
C TYR A 78 7.75 12.70 25.56
N VAL A 79 8.43 11.56 25.43
CA VAL A 79 9.35 11.05 26.46
C VAL A 79 10.55 11.99 26.65
N ILE A 80 11.12 12.51 25.55
CA ILE A 80 12.21 13.50 25.61
C ILE A 80 11.74 14.83 26.22
N GLY A 81 10.54 15.31 25.88
CA GLY A 81 9.96 16.50 26.48
C GLY A 81 9.72 16.38 27.99
N ALA A 82 9.28 15.21 28.46
CA ALA A 82 9.10 14.94 29.89
C ALA A 82 10.42 14.95 30.69
N ALA A 83 11.53 14.52 30.06
CA ALA A 83 12.84 14.53 30.71
C ALA A 83 13.37 15.96 30.95
N LEU A 84 13.11 16.91 30.05
CA LEU A 84 13.56 18.30 30.19
C LEU A 84 12.80 19.08 31.28
N GLY A 85 11.49 18.84 31.43
CA GLY A 85 10.69 19.47 32.50
C GLY A 85 11.17 19.10 33.90
N SER A 86 11.61 17.85 34.07
CA SER A 86 12.11 17.31 35.36
C SER A 86 13.42 17.96 35.82
N VAL A 87 14.30 18.37 34.90
CA VAL A 87 15.60 18.98 35.22
C VAL A 87 15.45 20.41 35.75
N LEU A 88 14.50 21.18 35.21
CA LEU A 88 14.25 22.55 35.66
C LEU A 88 13.70 22.59 37.10
N THR A 89 12.86 21.63 37.47
CA THR A 89 12.33 21.52 38.84
C THR A 89 13.43 21.19 39.85
N TRP A 90 14.41 20.35 39.46
CA TRP A 90 15.54 20.02 40.34
C TRP A 90 16.47 21.22 40.56
N ILE A 91 16.76 22.00 39.52
CA ILE A 91 17.63 23.19 39.61
C ILE A 91 16.99 24.29 40.48
N ALA A 92 15.68 24.50 40.38
CA ALA A 92 14.97 25.48 41.20
C ALA A 92 14.99 25.11 42.70
N VAL A 93 14.82 23.81 43.03
CA VAL A 93 14.85 23.32 44.41
C VAL A 93 16.26 23.34 45.00
N SER A 94 17.31 23.11 44.20
CA SER A 94 18.70 23.13 44.68
C SER A 94 19.29 24.53 44.90
N SER A 95 18.66 25.59 44.37
CA SER A 95 19.23 26.94 44.35
C SER A 95 18.92 27.81 45.58
N GLY A 96 18.33 27.24 46.64
CA GLY A 96 18.44 27.76 48.01
C GLY A 96 18.19 29.26 48.21
N VAL A 97 17.05 29.80 47.76
CA VAL A 97 16.57 31.12 48.20
C VAL A 97 15.58 30.92 49.34
N MET A 98 16.07 30.95 50.58
CA MET A 98 15.27 31.23 51.77
C MET A 98 15.68 32.59 52.33
N PRO A 99 14.78 33.57 52.48
CA PRO A 99 15.06 34.77 53.27
C PRO A 99 14.88 34.41 54.75
N VAL A 100 15.99 34.36 55.50
CA VAL A 100 15.97 34.32 56.97
C VAL A 100 15.64 35.72 57.50
N HIS A 101 14.60 35.81 58.33
CA HIS A 101 14.40 36.90 59.28
C HIS A 101 15.34 36.75 60.46
#